data_AF-K1KXU7-F1
#
_entry.id   AF-K1KXU7-F1
#
_cell.length_a   1.000
_cell.length_b   1.000
_cell.length_c   1.000
_cell.angle_alpha   90.00
_cell.angle_beta   90.00
_cell.angle_gamma   90.00
#
_symmetry.space_group_name_H-M   'P 1'
#
loop_
_entity.id
_entity.type
_entity.pdbx_description
1 polymer ?
#
loop_
_entity_poly.entity_id
_entity_poly.type
_entity_poly.pdbx_seq_one_letter_code
_entity_poly.pdbx_strand_id
1 'polypeptide(L)'
;MSILDDGSLKFSAKNLLPYQNITIAAGFTKGIVSPPAPPGIWQKYGLLAVSIGTFLFLLLYYSFTWTRYGVDPPSPTIIPEFDPPTGLSPASTGMINKGYFWGELISSSIVNLAVNGYLKINEIKKPVFLGVFSTTTFVLEKQKDADESLSKEERILMDRLFSSGEKISIDGKYSTQMKSMYDSYMASLVNEHRPLLSQGSNWKFWIPPVFIFLIYAWMASKFDYYNYQPKSINFDLSEISLWPVVTFFTLMVTLGIIRTNFTRWLFSILLISTLIGIVYVLFISGSISFNNFVLIGFIVVNLFAYLIYIYLIRKPSLEKLELKAKIKGFKKYLSAAEERQIQMFNPPKMTPEIFEKLLPYAMAFRVDKIWGKKFQRLMDRASLRQGSQSNWYSGPRAYSYGMLGRHLNRSLGASLNQSAGRGGSGGSGSRGGGSSGGGRGGGGGGGW
;
A
#
# COMPACT_ATOMS: atom_id res chain seq x y z
N MET A 1 62.51 -27.31 35.16
CA MET A 1 62.29 -27.78 33.77
C MET A 1 63.57 -28.44 33.33
N SER A 2 63.48 -29.65 32.77
CA SER A 2 64.63 -30.33 32.15
C SER A 2 64.22 -30.81 30.77
N ILE A 3 65.11 -30.66 29.79
CA ILE A 3 64.96 -31.24 28.47
C ILE A 3 65.58 -32.64 28.56
N LEU A 4 64.81 -33.67 28.24
CA LEU A 4 65.29 -35.05 28.19
C LEU A 4 66.02 -35.30 26.86
N ASP A 5 66.83 -36.34 26.80
CA ASP A 5 67.68 -36.63 25.62
C ASP A 5 66.88 -36.92 24.35
N ASP A 6 65.60 -37.28 24.49
CA ASP A 6 64.64 -37.48 23.39
C ASP A 6 63.95 -36.17 22.94
N GLY A 7 64.35 -35.02 23.50
CA GLY A 7 63.77 -33.72 23.20
C GLY A 7 62.46 -33.42 23.94
N SER A 8 61.99 -34.31 24.82
CA SER A 8 60.79 -34.06 25.61
C SER A 8 61.06 -33.11 26.79
N LEU A 9 60.05 -32.32 27.17
CA LEU A 9 60.16 -31.32 28.23
C LEU A 9 59.52 -31.84 29.52
N LYS A 10 60.32 -32.00 30.58
CA LYS A 10 59.83 -32.39 31.92
C LYS A 10 59.70 -31.17 32.83
N PHE A 11 58.50 -30.95 33.36
CA PHE A 11 58.19 -29.90 34.32
C PHE A 11 57.82 -30.54 35.66
N SER A 12 58.28 -29.92 36.76
CA SER A 12 57.95 -30.35 38.11
C SER A 12 57.79 -29.12 38.98
N ALA A 13 56.78 -29.13 39.84
CA ALA A 13 56.51 -28.10 40.83
C ALA A 13 56.26 -28.77 42.19
N LYS A 14 56.65 -28.08 43.26
CA LYS A 14 56.46 -28.53 44.64
C LYS A 14 55.67 -27.46 45.40
N ASN A 15 54.99 -27.87 46.47
CA ASN A 15 54.23 -27.01 47.39
C ASN A 15 53.05 -26.25 46.74
N LEU A 16 52.30 -26.90 45.85
CA LEU A 16 51.04 -26.35 45.34
C LEU A 16 49.94 -26.53 46.39
N LEU A 17 49.26 -25.44 46.72
CA LEU A 17 48.04 -25.47 47.54
C LEU A 17 46.81 -25.81 46.67
N PRO A 18 45.70 -26.29 47.26
CA PRO A 18 44.45 -26.44 46.53
C PRO A 18 44.07 -25.15 45.79
N TYR A 19 43.61 -25.28 44.54
CA TYR A 19 43.25 -24.19 43.63
C TYR A 19 44.41 -23.34 43.05
N GLN A 20 45.67 -23.77 43.19
CA GLN A 20 46.79 -23.15 42.48
C GLN A 20 47.05 -23.81 41.12
N ASN A 21 47.15 -22.99 40.08
CA ASN A 21 47.40 -23.44 38.72
C ASN A 21 48.86 -23.29 38.33
N ILE A 22 49.36 -24.21 37.50
CA ILE A 22 50.65 -24.08 36.82
C ILE A 22 50.38 -23.79 35.36
N THR A 23 50.98 -22.71 34.85
CA THR A 23 51.01 -22.42 33.40
C THR A 23 52.40 -22.71 32.88
N ILE A 24 52.47 -23.53 31.84
CA ILE A 24 53.71 -23.84 31.12
C ILE A 24 53.62 -23.19 29.74
N ALA A 25 54.56 -22.30 29.43
CA ALA A 25 54.73 -21.74 28.10
C ALA A 25 56.00 -22.34 27.48
N ALA A 26 55.84 -23.12 26.43
CA ALA A 26 56.94 -23.67 25.65
C ALA A 26 56.85 -23.13 24.21
N GLY A 27 57.98 -22.70 23.66
CA GLY A 27 58.09 -22.19 22.29
C GLY A 27 59.13 -22.97 21.50
N PHE A 28 58.95 -23.01 20.18
CA PHE A 28 59.94 -23.59 19.27
C PHE A 28 60.89 -22.50 18.77
N THR A 29 62.13 -22.87 18.45
CA THR A 29 63.01 -21.96 17.70
C THR A 29 62.47 -21.75 16.29
N LYS A 30 62.72 -20.55 15.74
CA LYS A 30 62.24 -20.17 14.41
C LYS A 30 62.76 -21.16 13.36
N GLY A 31 61.85 -21.76 12.59
CA GLY A 31 62.18 -22.71 11.51
C GLY A 31 61.85 -24.17 11.81
N ILE A 32 61.52 -24.54 13.05
CA ILE A 32 61.09 -25.92 13.39
C ILE A 32 59.67 -26.21 12.90
N VAL A 33 58.77 -25.23 13.02
CA VAL A 33 57.38 -25.34 12.56
C VAL A 33 57.21 -24.46 11.32
N SER A 34 56.80 -25.05 10.21
CA SER A 34 56.49 -24.30 8.99
C SER A 34 55.23 -23.45 9.22
N PRO A 35 55.24 -22.14 8.87
CA PRO A 35 54.03 -21.34 8.95
C PRO A 35 52.96 -21.89 8.00
N PRO A 36 51.66 -21.75 8.32
CA PRO A 36 50.61 -22.09 7.38
C PRO A 36 50.79 -21.28 6.09
N ALA A 37 50.55 -21.92 4.95
CA ALA A 37 50.62 -21.24 3.66
C ALA A 37 49.71 -19.99 3.66
N PRO A 38 50.14 -18.87 3.05
CA PRO A 38 49.30 -17.68 2.97
C PRO A 38 48.01 -18.01 2.19
N PRO A 39 46.89 -17.37 2.51
CA PRO A 39 45.63 -17.67 1.86
C PRO A 39 45.70 -17.37 0.36
N GLY A 40 45.20 -18.32 -0.44
CA GLY A 40 45.15 -18.19 -1.90
C GLY A 40 44.16 -17.11 -2.37
N ILE A 41 44.23 -16.75 -3.66
CA ILE A 41 43.35 -15.72 -4.27
C ILE A 41 41.87 -16.06 -4.06
N TRP A 42 41.49 -17.34 -4.22
CA TRP A 42 40.11 -17.81 -4.02
C TRP A 42 39.63 -17.70 -2.57
N GLN A 43 40.51 -17.94 -1.60
CA GLN A 43 40.17 -17.79 -0.18
C GLN A 43 39.94 -16.33 0.18
N LYS A 44 40.70 -15.41 -0.44
CA LYS A 44 40.63 -13.97 -0.18
C LYS A 44 39.52 -13.24 -0.97
N TYR A 45 39.29 -13.62 -2.23
CA TYR A 45 38.41 -12.89 -3.15
C TYR A 45 37.31 -13.76 -3.77
N GLY A 46 37.23 -15.05 -3.44
CA GLY A 46 36.24 -15.95 -4.04
C GLY A 46 34.81 -15.52 -3.77
N LEU A 47 34.50 -15.04 -2.55
CA LEU A 47 33.18 -14.51 -2.23
C LEU A 47 32.86 -13.30 -3.12
N LEU A 48 33.79 -12.35 -3.28
CA LEU A 48 33.59 -11.19 -4.15
C LEU A 48 33.31 -11.60 -5.60
N ALA A 49 34.09 -12.55 -6.15
CA ALA A 49 33.90 -13.04 -7.50
C ALA A 49 32.50 -13.67 -7.69
N VAL A 50 32.07 -14.47 -6.71
CA VAL A 50 30.72 -15.06 -6.67
C VAL A 50 29.64 -13.98 -6.59
N SER A 51 29.81 -12.96 -5.72
CA SER A 51 28.85 -11.86 -5.55
C SER A 51 28.67 -11.08 -6.84
N ILE A 52 29.77 -10.76 -7.53
CA ILE A 52 29.74 -10.08 -8.83
C ILE A 52 29.06 -10.94 -9.88
N GLY A 53 29.42 -12.23 -9.99
CA GLY A 53 28.79 -13.15 -10.94
C GLY A 53 27.28 -13.29 -10.72
N THR A 54 26.86 -13.42 -9.46
CA THR A 54 25.43 -13.51 -9.08
C THR A 54 24.69 -12.21 -9.41
N PHE A 55 25.28 -11.05 -9.11
CA PHE A 55 24.71 -9.75 -9.44
C PHE A 55 24.52 -9.59 -10.96
N LEU A 56 25.53 -9.90 -11.76
CA LEU A 56 25.45 -9.82 -13.22
C LEU A 56 24.40 -10.76 -13.80
N PHE A 57 24.30 -11.98 -13.25
CA PHE A 57 23.27 -12.93 -13.65
C PHE A 57 21.85 -12.40 -13.33
N LEU A 58 21.63 -11.86 -12.14
CA LEU A 58 20.37 -11.23 -11.77
C LEU A 58 20.05 -10.02 -12.64
N LEU A 59 21.05 -9.19 -12.96
CA LEU A 59 20.88 -8.03 -13.83
C LEU A 59 20.51 -8.44 -15.26
N LEU A 60 21.12 -9.51 -15.79
CA LEU A 60 20.74 -10.10 -17.08
C LEU A 60 19.29 -10.61 -17.03
N TYR A 61 18.92 -11.35 -15.98
CA TYR A 61 17.56 -11.84 -15.78
C TYR A 61 16.54 -10.69 -15.72
N TYR A 62 16.83 -9.63 -14.95
CA TYR A 62 15.97 -8.45 -14.85
C TYR A 62 15.80 -7.78 -16.20
N SER A 63 16.90 -7.54 -16.93
CA SER A 63 16.87 -6.87 -18.23
C SER A 63 16.09 -7.67 -19.27
N PHE A 64 16.33 -8.98 -19.33
CA PHE A 64 15.66 -9.88 -20.28
C PHE A 64 14.16 -10.01 -20.01
N THR A 65 13.78 -10.18 -18.75
CA THR A 65 12.35 -10.31 -18.39
C THR A 65 11.62 -8.98 -18.47
N TRP A 66 12.26 -7.87 -18.12
CA TRP A 66 11.69 -6.54 -18.26
C TRP A 66 11.41 -6.17 -19.72
N THR A 67 12.39 -6.37 -20.62
CA THR A 67 12.21 -6.06 -22.05
C THR A 67 11.08 -6.86 -22.70
N ARG A 68 10.82 -8.09 -22.23
CA ARG A 68 9.74 -8.95 -22.76
C ARG A 68 8.39 -8.72 -22.09
N TYR A 69 8.36 -8.52 -20.78
CA TYR A 69 7.13 -8.57 -19.98
C TYR A 69 6.82 -7.29 -19.21
N GLY A 70 7.77 -6.38 -19.03
CA GLY A 70 7.62 -5.15 -18.25
C GLY A 70 7.48 -3.87 -19.09
N VAL A 71 7.79 -3.90 -20.38
CA VAL A 71 7.60 -2.73 -21.25
C VAL A 71 6.10 -2.44 -21.41
N ASP A 72 5.72 -1.23 -20.97
CA ASP A 72 4.35 -0.75 -21.02
C ASP A 72 3.87 -0.62 -22.48
N PRO A 73 2.64 -1.07 -22.80
CA PRO A 73 2.04 -0.79 -24.09
C PRO A 73 1.78 0.72 -24.25
N PRO A 74 1.66 1.23 -25.49
CA PRO A 74 1.39 2.64 -25.75
C PRO A 74 0.13 3.08 -25.00
N SER A 75 0.25 4.18 -24.25
CA SER A 75 -0.89 4.71 -23.51
C SER A 75 -1.89 5.34 -24.49
N PRO A 76 -3.19 4.95 -24.43
CA PRO A 76 -4.20 5.54 -25.30
C PRO A 76 -4.41 7.03 -24.98
N THR A 77 -4.72 7.81 -26.01
CA THR A 77 -4.99 9.24 -25.89
C THR A 77 -6.25 9.49 -25.08
N ILE A 78 -6.18 10.40 -24.11
CA ILE A 78 -7.33 10.76 -23.26
C ILE A 78 -8.12 11.88 -23.94
N ILE A 79 -9.22 11.50 -24.58
CA ILE A 79 -10.19 12.44 -25.16
C ILE A 79 -11.33 12.70 -24.15
N PRO A 80 -11.91 13.91 -24.09
CA PRO A 80 -13.13 14.13 -23.30
C PRO A 80 -14.27 13.22 -23.78
N GLU A 81 -14.90 12.49 -22.86
CA GLU A 81 -16.10 11.69 -23.14
C GLU A 81 -17.29 12.31 -22.40
N PHE A 82 -18.46 12.32 -23.04
CA PHE A 82 -19.67 12.94 -22.48
C PHE A 82 -20.54 11.96 -21.70
N ASP A 83 -20.48 10.69 -22.08
CA ASP A 83 -21.23 9.61 -21.47
C ASP A 83 -20.32 8.74 -20.58
N PRO A 84 -20.87 8.16 -19.51
CA PRO A 84 -20.14 7.16 -18.75
C PRO A 84 -19.88 5.93 -19.65
N PRO A 85 -18.76 5.22 -19.45
CA PRO A 85 -18.51 3.97 -20.17
C PRO A 85 -19.64 2.96 -19.96
N THR A 86 -20.03 2.28 -21.04
CA THR A 86 -21.18 1.36 -21.07
C THR A 86 -21.06 0.27 -20.01
N GLY A 87 -22.13 0.05 -19.25
CA GLY A 87 -22.24 -1.05 -18.28
C GLY A 87 -21.50 -0.81 -16.95
N LEU A 88 -20.93 0.37 -16.72
CA LEU A 88 -20.29 0.68 -15.43
C LEU A 88 -21.16 1.57 -14.56
N SER A 89 -21.40 1.14 -13.32
CA SER A 89 -22.00 1.98 -12.29
C SER A 89 -21.08 3.15 -11.91
N PRO A 90 -21.61 4.19 -11.25
CA PRO A 90 -20.81 5.27 -10.69
C PRO A 90 -19.69 4.76 -9.79
N ALA A 91 -19.99 3.82 -8.88
CA ALA A 91 -18.98 3.26 -7.99
C ALA A 91 -17.90 2.46 -8.73
N SER A 92 -18.30 1.70 -9.74
CA SER A 92 -17.40 0.96 -10.63
C SER A 92 -16.44 1.91 -11.36
N THR A 93 -16.95 2.99 -11.98
CA THR A 93 -16.10 3.99 -12.65
C THR A 93 -15.13 4.68 -11.69
N GLY A 94 -15.59 5.03 -10.48
CA GLY A 94 -14.75 5.59 -9.42
C GLY A 94 -13.63 4.62 -9.04
N MET A 95 -13.96 3.38 -8.67
CA MET A 95 -12.99 2.37 -8.26
C MET A 95 -11.94 2.10 -9.33
N ILE A 96 -12.35 1.94 -10.60
CA ILE A 96 -11.42 1.68 -11.71
C ILE A 96 -10.50 2.89 -11.94
N ASN A 97 -11.03 4.12 -11.85
CA ASN A 97 -10.26 5.35 -11.99
C ASN A 97 -9.10 5.45 -10.99
N LYS A 98 -9.34 5.17 -9.69
CA LYS A 98 -8.27 5.18 -8.68
C LYS A 98 -7.46 3.89 -8.63
N GLY A 99 -8.03 2.77 -9.06
CA GLY A 99 -7.42 1.44 -8.98
C GLY A 99 -7.57 0.76 -7.62
N TYR A 100 -8.34 1.33 -6.70
CA TYR A 100 -8.65 0.77 -5.38
C TYR A 100 -10.02 1.26 -4.91
N PHE A 101 -10.62 0.54 -3.96
CA PHE A 101 -11.88 0.91 -3.34
C PHE A 101 -11.68 1.98 -2.26
N TRP A 102 -12.59 2.94 -2.16
CA TRP A 102 -12.65 3.86 -1.02
C TRP A 102 -14.10 4.07 -0.59
N GLY A 103 -14.30 4.35 0.70
CA GLY A 103 -15.63 4.31 1.32
C GLY A 103 -16.66 5.27 0.73
N GLU A 104 -16.24 6.38 0.12
CA GLU A 104 -17.17 7.37 -0.46
C GLU A 104 -17.94 6.87 -1.70
N LEU A 105 -17.51 5.76 -2.31
CA LEU A 105 -18.18 5.16 -3.48
C LEU A 105 -19.60 4.67 -3.16
N ILE A 106 -19.87 4.32 -1.91
CA ILE A 106 -21.22 3.89 -1.52
C ILE A 106 -22.25 5.01 -1.66
N SER A 107 -21.86 6.25 -1.36
CA SER A 107 -22.75 7.41 -1.50
C SER A 107 -23.09 7.69 -2.95
N SER A 108 -22.15 7.49 -3.89
CA SER A 108 -22.48 7.59 -5.31
C SER A 108 -23.51 6.55 -5.74
N SER A 109 -23.44 5.33 -5.22
CA SER A 109 -24.43 4.28 -5.53
C SER A 109 -25.79 4.57 -4.91
N ILE A 110 -25.85 5.07 -3.66
CA ILE A 110 -27.11 5.48 -3.02
C ILE A 110 -27.78 6.60 -3.83
N VAL A 111 -27.01 7.58 -4.29
CA VAL A 111 -27.54 8.67 -5.12
C VAL A 111 -27.92 8.15 -6.52
N ASN A 112 -27.19 7.20 -7.10
CA ASN A 112 -27.56 6.58 -8.38
C ASN A 112 -28.88 5.83 -8.30
N LEU A 113 -29.08 5.04 -7.22
CA LEU A 113 -30.33 4.37 -6.92
C LEU A 113 -31.48 5.37 -6.79
N ALA A 114 -31.22 6.51 -6.14
CA ALA A 114 -32.22 7.56 -5.99
C ALA A 114 -32.61 8.18 -7.33
N VAL A 115 -31.62 8.62 -8.11
CA VAL A 115 -31.83 9.21 -9.44
C VAL A 115 -32.57 8.26 -10.39
N ASN A 116 -32.30 6.95 -10.30
CA ASN A 116 -32.98 5.92 -11.10
C ASN A 116 -34.32 5.44 -10.49
N GLY A 117 -34.79 6.09 -9.42
CA GLY A 117 -36.10 5.87 -8.82
C GLY A 117 -36.25 4.62 -7.95
N TYR A 118 -35.16 3.99 -7.50
CA TYR A 118 -35.21 2.82 -6.60
C TYR A 118 -35.46 3.20 -5.15
N LEU A 119 -35.01 4.39 -4.75
CA LEU A 119 -35.20 4.92 -3.42
C LEU A 119 -35.38 6.43 -3.44
N LYS A 120 -35.88 6.99 -2.35
CA LYS A 120 -35.97 8.42 -2.10
C LYS A 120 -35.11 8.79 -0.91
N ILE A 121 -34.38 9.90 -1.01
CA ILE A 121 -33.50 10.43 0.03
C ILE A 121 -34.17 11.63 0.68
N ASN A 122 -34.52 11.52 1.95
CA ASN A 122 -35.07 12.63 2.74
C ASN A 122 -33.99 13.10 3.74
N GLU A 123 -33.47 14.32 3.56
CA GLU A 123 -32.56 14.97 4.50
C GLU A 123 -33.37 15.69 5.59
N ILE A 124 -33.15 15.31 6.85
CA ILE A 124 -33.78 15.91 8.01
C ILE A 124 -32.69 16.54 8.89
N LYS A 125 -32.83 17.84 9.19
CA LYS A 125 -31.95 18.52 10.15
C LYS A 125 -32.59 18.52 11.52
N LYS A 126 -31.92 17.91 12.49
CA LYS A 126 -32.35 17.88 13.88
C LYS A 126 -31.51 18.88 14.69
N PRO A 127 -32.13 19.85 15.39
CA PRO A 127 -31.40 20.72 16.29
C PRO A 127 -30.82 19.92 17.45
N VAL A 128 -29.59 20.23 17.84
CA VAL A 128 -28.84 19.63 18.96
C VAL A 128 -28.22 20.76 19.78
N PHE A 129 -28.09 20.54 21.09
CA PHE A 129 -27.56 21.53 22.04
C PHE A 129 -28.33 22.86 21.98
N LEU A 130 -29.56 22.86 22.51
CA LEU A 130 -30.44 24.04 22.61
C LEU A 130 -30.68 24.77 21.26
N GLY A 131 -30.50 24.07 20.12
CA GLY A 131 -30.69 24.65 18.78
C GLY A 131 -29.47 25.34 18.19
N VAL A 132 -28.33 25.35 18.87
CA VAL A 132 -27.08 25.97 18.38
C VAL A 132 -26.42 25.14 17.28
N PHE A 133 -26.50 23.81 17.38
CA PHE A 133 -25.97 22.89 16.38
C PHE A 133 -27.10 22.12 15.70
N SER A 134 -26.84 21.57 14.52
CA SER A 134 -27.78 20.67 13.85
C SER A 134 -27.07 19.41 13.38
N THR A 135 -27.63 18.25 13.70
CA THR A 135 -27.22 16.99 13.06
C THR A 135 -28.09 16.73 11.85
N THR A 136 -27.48 16.14 10.82
CA THR A 136 -28.17 15.78 9.58
C THR A 136 -28.44 14.29 9.59
N THR A 137 -29.71 13.91 9.55
CA THR A 137 -30.16 12.51 9.42
C THR A 137 -30.71 12.32 8.03
N PHE A 138 -30.31 11.25 7.35
CA PHE A 138 -30.87 10.86 6.07
C PHE A 138 -31.85 9.71 6.27
N VAL A 139 -33.07 9.83 5.79
CA VAL A 139 -34.04 8.74 5.73
C VAL A 139 -34.10 8.26 4.28
N LEU A 140 -33.72 7.02 4.05
CA LEU A 140 -33.86 6.36 2.76
C LEU A 140 -35.18 5.58 2.76
N GLU A 141 -35.99 5.80 1.74
CA GLU A 141 -37.29 5.15 1.55
C GLU A 141 -37.28 4.39 0.23
N LYS A 142 -37.52 3.08 0.28
CA LYS A 142 -37.60 2.22 -0.90
C LYS A 142 -38.78 2.66 -1.78
N GLN A 143 -38.60 2.63 -3.10
CA GLN A 143 -39.64 2.98 -4.07
C GLN A 143 -39.98 1.80 -5.00
N LYS A 144 -38.99 0.98 -5.34
CA LYS A 144 -39.17 -0.26 -6.09
C LYS A 144 -38.15 -1.31 -5.67
N ASP A 145 -38.45 -2.56 -5.97
CA ASP A 145 -37.52 -3.68 -5.79
C ASP A 145 -36.32 -3.58 -6.72
N ALA A 146 -35.23 -4.24 -6.33
CA ALA A 146 -34.05 -4.34 -7.15
C ALA A 146 -34.32 -5.29 -8.33
N ASP A 147 -33.93 -4.87 -9.54
CA ASP A 147 -34.11 -5.64 -10.78
C ASP A 147 -32.76 -5.84 -11.50
N GLU A 148 -32.79 -6.51 -12.65
CA GLU A 148 -31.58 -6.82 -13.44
C GLU A 148 -30.91 -5.60 -14.08
N SER A 149 -31.56 -4.44 -14.13
CA SER A 149 -30.96 -3.22 -14.66
C SER A 149 -29.95 -2.60 -13.69
N LEU A 150 -30.00 -2.97 -12.41
CA LEU A 150 -29.03 -2.55 -11.41
C LEU A 150 -27.73 -3.38 -11.47
N SER A 151 -26.63 -2.68 -11.21
CA SER A 151 -25.33 -3.33 -11.01
C SER A 151 -25.37 -4.31 -9.83
N LYS A 152 -24.48 -5.30 -9.81
CA LYS A 152 -24.46 -6.36 -8.79
C LYS A 152 -24.33 -5.77 -7.38
N GLU A 153 -23.44 -4.81 -7.23
CA GLU A 153 -23.21 -4.09 -5.97
C GLU A 153 -24.41 -3.25 -5.53
N GLU A 154 -25.17 -2.67 -6.46
CA GLU A 154 -26.37 -1.88 -6.16
C GLU A 154 -27.54 -2.76 -5.73
N ARG A 155 -27.68 -3.95 -6.32
CA ARG A 155 -28.66 -4.94 -5.86
C ARG A 155 -28.37 -5.40 -4.43
N ILE A 156 -27.11 -5.71 -4.14
CA ILE A 156 -26.67 -6.06 -2.77
C ILE A 156 -26.90 -4.89 -1.81
N LEU A 157 -26.62 -3.67 -2.25
CA LEU A 157 -26.87 -2.47 -1.45
C LEU A 157 -28.37 -2.33 -1.11
N MET A 158 -29.26 -2.49 -2.10
CA MET A 158 -30.72 -2.43 -1.90
C MET A 158 -31.23 -3.53 -0.95
N ASP A 159 -30.83 -4.77 -1.18
CA ASP A 159 -31.21 -5.93 -0.35
C ASP A 159 -30.81 -5.73 1.12
N ARG A 160 -29.57 -5.29 1.35
CA ARG A 160 -29.02 -5.09 2.71
C ARG A 160 -29.55 -3.83 3.40
N LEU A 161 -29.82 -2.75 2.66
CA LEU A 161 -30.38 -1.51 3.21
C LEU A 161 -31.81 -1.73 3.72
N PHE A 162 -32.63 -2.47 2.98
CA PHE A 162 -34.06 -2.64 3.23
C PHE A 162 -34.43 -4.03 3.78
N SER A 163 -33.45 -4.76 4.34
CA SER A 163 -33.67 -6.10 4.91
C SER A 163 -34.65 -6.13 6.09
N SER A 164 -34.83 -4.99 6.76
CA SER A 164 -35.67 -4.85 7.96
C SER A 164 -36.93 -4.01 7.72
N GLY A 165 -37.21 -3.64 6.47
CA GLY A 165 -38.36 -2.83 6.09
C GLY A 165 -38.04 -1.83 4.97
N GLU A 166 -39.04 -1.05 4.57
CA GLU A 166 -38.94 -0.12 3.42
C GLU A 166 -38.28 1.23 3.74
N LYS A 167 -37.98 1.50 5.02
CA LYS A 167 -37.36 2.76 5.47
C LYS A 167 -36.17 2.48 6.36
N ILE A 168 -35.06 3.19 6.11
CA ILE A 168 -33.86 3.14 6.94
C ILE A 168 -33.35 4.55 7.23
N SER A 169 -32.96 4.80 8.49
CA SER A 169 -32.42 6.08 8.93
C SER A 169 -30.91 6.00 9.13
N ILE A 170 -30.18 6.92 8.51
CA ILE A 170 -28.73 7.12 8.64
C ILE A 170 -28.51 8.39 9.47
N ASP A 171 -28.40 8.22 10.78
CA ASP A 171 -28.23 9.31 11.76
C ASP A 171 -26.77 9.52 12.21
N GLY A 172 -25.84 8.77 11.62
CA GLY A 172 -24.41 8.80 11.97
C GLY A 172 -24.03 7.96 13.18
N LYS A 173 -24.96 7.17 13.75
CA LYS A 173 -24.66 6.18 14.79
C LYS A 173 -24.29 4.84 14.19
N TYR A 174 -23.47 4.09 14.92
CA TYR A 174 -23.07 2.76 14.47
C TYR A 174 -24.23 1.77 14.48
N SER A 175 -24.33 0.97 13.42
CA SER A 175 -25.22 -0.19 13.37
C SER A 175 -24.54 -1.38 12.70
N THR A 176 -24.78 -2.58 13.24
CA THR A 176 -24.26 -3.83 12.68
C THR A 176 -24.78 -4.07 11.26
N GLN A 177 -26.04 -3.66 10.99
CA GLN A 177 -26.62 -3.71 9.64
C GLN A 177 -25.83 -2.86 8.66
N MET A 178 -25.49 -1.60 8.99
CA MET A 178 -24.70 -0.75 8.10
C MET A 178 -23.30 -1.29 7.86
N LYS A 179 -22.67 -1.88 8.89
CA LYS A 179 -21.36 -2.51 8.76
C LYS A 179 -21.40 -3.72 7.82
N SER A 180 -22.36 -4.64 8.03
CA SER A 180 -22.57 -5.82 7.19
C SER A 180 -22.91 -5.46 5.74
N MET A 181 -23.78 -4.45 5.56
CA MET A 181 -24.12 -3.91 4.25
C MET A 181 -22.88 -3.36 3.55
N TYR A 182 -22.10 -2.51 4.22
CA TYR A 182 -20.89 -1.91 3.66
C TYR A 182 -19.85 -2.97 3.26
N ASP A 183 -19.64 -3.98 4.10
CA ASP A 183 -18.70 -5.06 3.82
C ASP A 183 -19.15 -5.92 2.63
N SER A 184 -20.45 -6.23 2.54
CA SER A 184 -21.03 -6.97 1.40
C SER A 184 -20.92 -6.16 0.09
N TYR A 185 -21.25 -4.87 0.15
CA TYR A 185 -21.14 -3.93 -0.97
C TYR A 185 -19.69 -3.80 -1.45
N MET A 186 -18.75 -3.56 -0.53
CA MET A 186 -17.33 -3.47 -0.82
C MET A 186 -16.81 -4.78 -1.43
N ALA A 187 -17.15 -5.93 -0.84
CA ALA A 187 -16.71 -7.22 -1.33
C ALA A 187 -17.22 -7.48 -2.76
N SER A 188 -18.50 -7.18 -3.04
CA SER A 188 -19.06 -7.32 -4.39
C SER A 188 -18.29 -6.48 -5.42
N LEU A 189 -18.16 -5.18 -5.16
CA LEU A 189 -17.52 -4.25 -6.10
C LEU A 189 -16.04 -4.59 -6.30
N VAL A 190 -15.34 -4.96 -5.22
CA VAL A 190 -13.93 -5.35 -5.29
C VAL A 190 -13.77 -6.65 -6.07
N ASN A 191 -14.59 -7.67 -5.81
CA ASN A 191 -14.47 -8.97 -6.47
C ASN A 191 -14.77 -8.88 -7.96
N GLU A 192 -15.75 -8.04 -8.35
CA GLU A 192 -16.11 -7.81 -9.74
C GLU A 192 -14.95 -7.20 -10.54
N HIS A 193 -14.30 -6.15 -10.01
CA HIS A 193 -13.26 -5.41 -10.74
C HIS A 193 -11.83 -5.89 -10.43
N ARG A 194 -11.63 -6.79 -9.46
CA ARG A 194 -10.30 -7.32 -9.09
C ARG A 194 -9.58 -7.98 -10.27
N PRO A 195 -10.22 -8.82 -11.11
CA PRO A 195 -9.57 -9.41 -12.28
C PRO A 195 -8.93 -8.33 -13.16
N LEU A 196 -9.71 -7.36 -13.64
CA LEU A 196 -9.24 -6.23 -14.44
C LEU A 196 -8.14 -5.41 -13.74
N LEU A 197 -8.32 -5.09 -12.46
CA LEU A 197 -7.33 -4.30 -11.71
C LEU A 197 -6.02 -5.06 -11.46
N SER A 198 -6.09 -6.39 -11.39
CA SER A 198 -4.93 -7.27 -11.21
C SER A 198 -4.25 -7.71 -12.52
N GLN A 199 -4.92 -7.52 -13.67
CA GLN A 199 -4.30 -7.73 -14.98
C GLN A 199 -3.02 -6.88 -15.07
N GLY A 200 -1.95 -7.54 -15.52
CA GLY A 200 -0.61 -6.96 -15.61
C GLY A 200 0.30 -7.17 -14.40
N SER A 201 -0.17 -7.91 -13.38
CA SER A 201 0.66 -8.30 -12.25
C SER A 201 1.58 -9.45 -12.63
N ASN A 202 2.85 -9.13 -12.89
CA ASN A 202 3.91 -10.07 -13.25
C ASN A 202 4.62 -10.66 -12.01
N TRP A 203 3.86 -10.98 -10.97
CA TRP A 203 4.38 -11.42 -9.67
C TRP A 203 5.20 -12.72 -9.75
N LYS A 204 4.93 -13.58 -10.75
CA LYS A 204 5.65 -14.85 -10.94
C LYS A 204 7.15 -14.64 -11.16
N PHE A 205 7.54 -13.53 -11.78
CA PHE A 205 8.96 -13.20 -12.01
C PHE A 205 9.69 -12.68 -10.76
N TRP A 206 8.97 -12.48 -9.66
CA TRP A 206 9.57 -12.07 -8.39
C TRP A 206 10.18 -13.29 -7.67
N ILE A 207 9.72 -14.50 -8.01
CA ILE A 207 10.11 -15.75 -7.36
C ILE A 207 11.57 -16.15 -7.66
N PRO A 208 12.05 -16.19 -8.92
CA PRO A 208 13.40 -16.68 -9.20
C PRO A 208 14.53 -15.88 -8.53
N PRO A 209 14.50 -14.53 -8.51
CA PRO A 209 15.52 -13.75 -7.78
C PRO A 209 15.58 -14.09 -6.30
N VAL A 210 14.45 -14.39 -5.67
CA VAL A 210 14.41 -14.80 -4.26
C VAL A 210 15.12 -16.12 -4.06
N PHE A 211 14.85 -17.12 -4.91
CA PHE A 211 15.56 -18.40 -4.84
C PHE A 211 17.07 -18.22 -5.04
N ILE A 212 17.48 -17.33 -5.95
CA ILE A 212 18.90 -17.02 -6.16
C ILE A 212 19.52 -16.37 -4.92
N PHE A 213 18.80 -15.47 -4.23
CA PHE A 213 19.26 -14.92 -2.95
C PHE A 213 19.41 -15.99 -1.88
N LEU A 214 18.50 -16.95 -1.80
CA LEU A 214 18.58 -18.07 -0.85
C LEU A 214 19.78 -18.98 -1.14
N ILE A 215 20.05 -19.26 -2.41
CA ILE A 215 21.21 -20.06 -2.83
C ILE A 215 22.51 -19.30 -2.54
N TYR A 216 22.58 -18.01 -2.90
CA TYR A 216 23.73 -17.17 -2.61
C TYR A 216 23.99 -17.08 -1.10
N ALA A 217 22.93 -16.90 -0.32
CA ALA A 217 22.98 -16.92 1.13
C ALA A 217 23.60 -18.23 1.64
N TRP A 218 23.01 -19.36 1.29
CA TRP A 218 23.54 -20.66 1.69
C TRP A 218 25.02 -20.84 1.28
N MET A 219 25.41 -20.39 0.09
CA MET A 219 26.79 -20.50 -0.39
C MET A 219 27.77 -19.57 0.34
N ALA A 220 27.38 -18.33 0.60
CA ALA A 220 28.18 -17.37 1.37
C ALA A 220 28.39 -17.85 2.82
N SER A 221 27.45 -18.60 3.41
CA SER A 221 27.63 -19.21 4.74
C SER A 221 28.82 -20.15 4.82
N LYS A 222 29.17 -20.80 3.69
CA LYS A 222 30.28 -21.73 3.61
C LYS A 222 31.62 -21.01 3.46
N PHE A 223 31.65 -19.82 2.88
CA PHE A 223 32.89 -19.05 2.72
C PHE A 223 33.49 -18.58 4.06
N ASP A 224 32.66 -18.30 5.06
CA ASP A 224 33.14 -17.96 6.39
C ASP A 224 33.55 -19.21 7.20
N TYR A 225 32.82 -20.33 7.04
CA TYR A 225 33.13 -21.61 7.70
C TYR A 225 34.51 -22.19 7.34
N TYR A 226 34.96 -22.05 6.08
CA TYR A 226 36.24 -22.63 5.63
C TYR A 226 37.47 -21.74 5.88
N ASN A 227 37.29 -20.45 6.16
CA ASN A 227 38.41 -19.52 6.39
C ASN A 227 38.81 -19.43 7.87
N TYR A 228 37.94 -19.81 8.80
CA TYR A 228 38.30 -19.99 10.21
C TYR A 228 38.80 -21.42 10.41
N GLN A 229 40.08 -21.56 10.78
CA GLN A 229 40.66 -22.84 11.25
C GLN A 229 39.77 -23.47 12.34
N PRO A 230 39.84 -24.80 12.57
CA PRO A 230 39.05 -25.47 13.59
C PRO A 230 39.55 -25.06 14.98
N LYS A 231 39.19 -23.85 15.43
CA LYS A 231 39.04 -23.61 16.85
C LYS A 231 37.95 -24.55 17.32
N SER A 232 38.24 -25.24 18.41
CA SER A 232 37.38 -26.18 19.14
C SER A 232 35.90 -25.93 18.88
N ILE A 233 35.14 -27.02 18.69
CA ILE A 233 33.69 -27.14 18.48
C ILE A 233 32.90 -26.54 19.68
N ASN A 234 33.16 -25.28 20.00
CA ASN A 234 32.31 -24.45 20.80
C ASN A 234 31.44 -23.75 19.77
N PHE A 235 30.22 -24.25 19.62
CA PHE A 235 29.15 -23.58 18.88
C PHE A 235 28.96 -22.18 19.48
N ASP A 236 29.67 -21.19 18.93
CA ASP A 236 29.51 -19.81 19.33
C ASP A 236 28.25 -19.27 18.63
N LEU A 237 27.22 -18.96 19.42
CA LEU A 237 25.93 -18.42 18.96
C LEU A 237 26.09 -17.14 18.12
N SER A 238 27.26 -16.48 18.21
CA SER A 238 27.63 -15.34 17.39
C SER A 238 27.83 -15.67 15.89
N GLU A 239 28.19 -16.90 15.52
CA GLU A 239 28.38 -17.34 14.13
C GLU A 239 27.06 -17.72 13.41
N ILE A 240 26.00 -18.01 14.17
CA ILE A 240 24.65 -18.33 13.68
C ILE A 240 23.85 -17.06 13.34
N SER A 241 24.29 -15.88 13.79
CA SER A 241 23.41 -14.70 13.94
C SER A 241 22.98 -13.98 12.64
N LEU A 242 23.62 -14.22 11.49
CA LEU A 242 23.26 -13.52 10.24
C LEU A 242 22.34 -14.29 9.28
N TRP A 243 22.29 -15.61 9.37
CA TRP A 243 21.56 -16.45 8.41
C TRP A 243 20.04 -16.45 8.59
N PRO A 244 19.48 -16.46 9.82
CA PRO A 244 18.06 -16.25 10.07
C PRO A 244 17.56 -14.86 9.65
N VAL A 245 18.42 -13.83 9.68
CA VAL A 245 18.06 -12.43 9.36
C VAL A 245 17.99 -12.21 7.84
N VAL A 246 18.91 -12.80 7.09
CA VAL A 246 18.90 -12.79 5.61
C VAL A 246 17.80 -13.70 5.05
N THR A 247 17.55 -14.85 5.66
CA THR A 247 16.41 -15.74 5.29
C THR A 247 15.06 -15.09 5.63
N PHE A 248 15.00 -14.26 6.67
CA PHE A 248 13.81 -13.48 7.01
C PHE A 248 13.54 -12.30 6.07
N PHE A 249 14.58 -11.60 5.61
CA PHE A 249 14.46 -10.54 4.60
C PHE A 249 14.02 -11.08 3.24
N THR A 250 14.53 -12.25 2.85
CA THR A 250 14.11 -12.96 1.62
C THR A 250 12.67 -13.49 1.70
N LEU A 251 12.17 -13.80 2.91
CA LEU A 251 10.76 -14.18 3.16
C LEU A 251 9.79 -12.98 3.21
N MET A 252 10.26 -11.82 3.69
CA MET A 252 9.47 -10.57 3.66
C MET A 252 9.27 -10.01 2.26
N VAL A 253 10.31 -10.12 1.44
CA VAL A 253 10.28 -9.69 0.05
C VAL A 253 9.36 -10.57 -0.80
N THR A 254 9.16 -11.84 -0.42
CA THR A 254 8.20 -12.75 -1.05
C THR A 254 6.76 -12.57 -0.56
N LEU A 255 6.55 -12.18 0.71
CA LEU A 255 5.20 -11.99 1.29
C LEU A 255 4.63 -10.56 1.16
N GLY A 256 5.45 -9.58 0.77
CA GLY A 256 5.04 -8.19 0.46
C GLY A 256 4.01 -8.04 -0.68
N ILE A 257 3.57 -9.16 -1.27
CA ILE A 257 2.50 -9.25 -2.27
C ILE A 257 1.11 -9.44 -1.65
N ILE A 258 0.97 -9.61 -0.32
CA ILE A 258 -0.33 -9.87 0.30
C ILE A 258 -0.87 -8.63 1.03
N ARG A 259 -1.47 -7.76 0.20
CA ARG A 259 -2.72 -6.97 0.29
C ARG A 259 -3.36 -6.52 1.63
N THR A 260 -2.75 -6.66 2.80
CA THR A 260 -3.34 -6.23 4.10
C THR A 260 -2.46 -5.25 4.88
N ASN A 261 -3.04 -4.49 5.80
CA ASN A 261 -2.30 -3.51 6.61
C ASN A 261 -1.38 -4.17 7.65
N PHE A 262 -1.73 -5.38 8.09
CA PHE A 262 -0.96 -6.17 9.07
C PHE A 262 0.43 -6.55 8.55
N THR A 263 0.53 -6.96 7.28
CA THR A 263 1.79 -7.37 6.65
C THR A 263 2.77 -6.21 6.45
N ARG A 264 2.27 -4.97 6.28
CA ARG A 264 3.10 -3.75 6.17
C ARG A 264 3.73 -3.32 7.51
N TRP A 265 2.99 -3.48 8.62
CA TRP A 265 3.51 -3.18 9.96
C TRP A 265 4.56 -4.20 10.39
N LEU A 266 4.27 -5.50 10.17
CA LEU A 266 5.26 -6.57 10.35
C LEU A 266 6.53 -6.23 9.57
N PHE A 267 6.42 -5.90 8.27
CA PHE A 267 7.57 -5.53 7.44
C PHE A 267 8.46 -4.45 8.04
N SER A 268 7.87 -3.41 8.64
CA SER A 268 8.64 -2.30 9.21
C SER A 268 9.45 -2.72 10.44
N ILE A 269 8.90 -3.57 11.31
CA ILE A 269 9.58 -4.11 12.50
C ILE A 269 10.78 -4.95 12.10
N LEU A 270 10.62 -5.73 11.05
CA LEU A 270 11.63 -6.69 10.61
C LEU A 270 12.77 -6.03 9.83
N LEU A 271 12.46 -4.96 9.09
CA LEU A 271 13.44 -4.04 8.51
C LEU A 271 14.30 -3.38 9.59
N ILE A 272 13.65 -2.88 10.65
CA ILE A 272 14.34 -2.31 11.81
C ILE A 272 15.19 -3.37 12.52
N SER A 273 14.65 -4.58 12.75
CA SER A 273 15.39 -5.70 13.35
C SER A 273 16.66 -6.07 12.57
N THR A 274 16.60 -6.02 11.24
CA THR A 274 17.75 -6.32 10.38
C THR A 274 18.77 -5.21 10.37
N LEU A 275 18.35 -3.94 10.36
CA LEU A 275 19.26 -2.82 10.55
C LEU A 275 19.95 -2.89 11.91
N ILE A 276 19.22 -3.28 12.96
CA ILE A 276 19.77 -3.52 14.31
C ILE A 276 20.74 -4.70 14.29
N GLY A 277 20.42 -5.81 13.61
CA GLY A 277 21.31 -6.96 13.47
C GLY A 277 22.61 -6.62 12.74
N ILE A 278 22.52 -5.82 11.66
CA ILE A 278 23.69 -5.29 10.95
C ILE A 278 24.52 -4.42 11.91
N VAL A 279 23.91 -3.45 12.59
CA VAL A 279 24.60 -2.59 13.56
C VAL A 279 25.21 -3.39 14.71
N TYR A 280 24.53 -4.42 15.20
CA TYR A 280 24.99 -5.29 16.28
C TYR A 280 26.23 -6.10 15.85
N VAL A 281 26.22 -6.69 14.66
CA VAL A 281 27.39 -7.39 14.10
C VAL A 281 28.55 -6.43 13.88
N LEU A 282 28.27 -5.22 13.38
CA LEU A 282 29.29 -4.16 13.22
C LEU A 282 29.87 -3.72 14.58
N PHE A 283 29.08 -3.75 15.65
CA PHE A 283 29.49 -3.32 16.99
C PHE A 283 30.27 -4.41 17.76
N ILE A 284 29.88 -5.68 17.64
CA ILE A 284 30.51 -6.80 18.37
C ILE A 284 31.80 -7.27 17.73
N SER A 285 31.88 -7.28 16.40
CA SER A 285 33.03 -7.88 15.71
C SER A 285 34.35 -7.12 15.93
N GLY A 286 34.30 -5.87 16.40
CA GLY A 286 35.48 -5.01 16.64
C GLY A 286 36.29 -4.66 15.38
N SER A 287 36.13 -5.43 14.31
CA SER A 287 36.72 -5.28 12.99
C SER A 287 35.80 -5.95 11.95
N ILE A 288 35.57 -5.28 10.83
CA ILE A 288 34.71 -5.79 9.75
C ILE A 288 35.60 -6.56 8.77
N SER A 289 35.35 -7.86 8.61
CA SER A 289 36.07 -8.66 7.61
C SER A 289 35.73 -8.20 6.19
N PHE A 290 36.66 -8.41 5.25
CA PHE A 290 36.41 -8.12 3.84
C PHE A 290 35.15 -8.85 3.31
N ASN A 291 34.93 -10.10 3.73
CA ASN A 291 33.74 -10.87 3.35
C ASN A 291 32.44 -10.23 3.85
N ASN A 292 32.43 -9.69 5.07
CA ASN A 292 31.27 -8.98 5.60
C ASN A 292 30.94 -7.74 4.78
N PHE A 293 31.95 -6.96 4.37
CA PHE A 293 31.74 -5.82 3.46
C PHE A 293 31.16 -6.25 2.12
N VAL A 294 31.70 -7.33 1.54
CA VAL A 294 31.21 -7.89 0.27
C VAL A 294 29.75 -8.34 0.40
N LEU A 295 29.40 -9.04 1.47
CA LEU A 295 28.04 -9.52 1.72
C LEU A 295 27.05 -8.36 1.91
N ILE A 296 27.40 -7.36 2.74
CA ILE A 296 26.57 -6.16 2.95
C ILE A 296 26.39 -5.42 1.63
N GLY A 297 27.47 -5.18 0.88
CA GLY A 297 27.43 -4.51 -0.42
C GLY A 297 26.55 -5.25 -1.42
N PHE A 298 26.68 -6.58 -1.51
CA PHE A 298 25.84 -7.41 -2.36
C PHE A 298 24.37 -7.28 -1.99
N ILE A 299 24.01 -7.38 -0.72
CA ILE A 299 22.61 -7.29 -0.25
C ILE A 299 22.02 -5.93 -0.59
N VAL A 300 22.73 -4.83 -0.29
CA VAL A 300 22.22 -3.47 -0.50
C VAL A 300 21.98 -3.19 -1.99
N VAL A 301 22.98 -3.47 -2.83
CA VAL A 301 22.90 -3.22 -4.28
C VAL A 301 21.81 -4.08 -4.92
N ASN A 302 21.74 -5.36 -4.59
CA ASN A 302 20.75 -6.25 -5.18
C ASN A 302 19.34 -6.00 -4.67
N LEU A 303 19.17 -5.64 -3.39
CA LEU A 303 17.86 -5.25 -2.85
C LEU A 303 17.33 -4.04 -3.61
N PHE A 304 18.17 -3.03 -3.84
CA PHE A 304 17.79 -1.85 -4.60
C PHE A 304 17.42 -2.19 -6.06
N ALA A 305 18.27 -2.97 -6.75
CA ALA A 305 18.00 -3.42 -8.10
C ALA A 305 16.70 -4.23 -8.20
N TYR A 306 16.45 -5.11 -7.23
CA TYR A 306 15.25 -5.93 -7.17
C TYR A 306 13.97 -5.11 -6.90
N LEU A 307 14.03 -4.07 -6.05
CA LEU A 307 12.90 -3.16 -5.83
C LEU A 307 12.56 -2.37 -7.10
N ILE A 308 13.57 -1.88 -7.81
CA ILE A 308 13.38 -1.25 -9.13
C ILE A 308 12.74 -2.25 -10.10
N TYR A 309 13.26 -3.47 -10.14
CA TYR A 309 12.73 -4.52 -11.01
C TYR A 309 11.25 -4.85 -10.72
N ILE A 310 10.87 -5.02 -9.46
CA ILE A 310 9.46 -5.25 -9.06
C ILE A 310 8.53 -4.14 -9.55
N TYR A 311 9.02 -2.90 -9.52
CA TYR A 311 8.27 -1.75 -10.02
C TYR A 311 8.15 -1.79 -11.55
N LEU A 312 9.26 -2.01 -12.25
CA LEU A 312 9.34 -2.00 -13.72
C LEU A 312 8.70 -3.21 -14.40
N ILE A 313 8.64 -4.37 -13.75
CA ILE A 313 8.09 -5.58 -14.38
C ILE A 313 6.56 -5.54 -14.45
N ARG A 314 5.89 -4.58 -13.81
CA ARG A 314 4.43 -4.43 -13.87
C ARG A 314 4.04 -3.89 -15.25
N LYS A 315 3.20 -4.63 -15.98
CA LYS A 315 2.74 -4.22 -17.31
C LYS A 315 1.22 -4.17 -17.36
N PRO A 316 0.57 -2.99 -17.28
CA PRO A 316 -0.88 -2.91 -17.37
C PRO A 316 -1.36 -3.48 -18.72
N SER A 317 -2.49 -4.19 -18.70
CA SER A 317 -3.13 -4.69 -19.92
C SER A 317 -3.68 -3.55 -20.77
N LEU A 318 -3.75 -3.76 -22.09
CA LEU A 318 -4.30 -2.79 -23.04
C LEU A 318 -5.76 -2.44 -22.71
N GLU A 319 -6.60 -3.45 -22.48
CA GLU A 319 -8.00 -3.31 -22.07
C GLU A 319 -8.16 -2.39 -20.84
N LYS A 320 -7.31 -2.60 -19.82
CA LYS A 320 -7.30 -1.77 -18.61
C LYS A 320 -6.88 -0.33 -18.90
N LEU A 321 -5.91 -0.12 -19.79
CA LEU A 321 -5.48 1.23 -20.18
C LEU A 321 -6.56 1.95 -20.97
N GLU A 322 -7.19 1.28 -21.93
CA GLU A 322 -8.28 1.83 -22.73
C GLU A 322 -9.46 2.23 -21.85
N LEU A 323 -9.94 1.31 -21.00
CA LEU A 323 -11.06 1.61 -20.10
C LEU A 323 -10.71 2.76 -19.14
N LYS A 324 -9.48 2.77 -18.60
CA LYS A 324 -9.02 3.89 -17.77
C LYS A 324 -8.94 5.20 -18.55
N ALA A 325 -8.56 5.19 -19.82
CA ALA A 325 -8.52 6.40 -20.64
C ALA A 325 -9.94 6.93 -20.90
N LYS A 326 -10.90 6.07 -21.24
CA LYS A 326 -12.32 6.43 -21.36
C LYS A 326 -12.86 7.07 -20.08
N ILE A 327 -12.64 6.40 -18.93
CA ILE A 327 -13.04 6.90 -17.61
C ILE A 327 -12.35 8.24 -17.28
N LYS A 328 -11.07 8.40 -17.59
CA LYS A 328 -10.34 9.67 -17.41
C LYS A 328 -10.89 10.77 -18.31
N GLY A 329 -11.27 10.42 -19.54
CA GLY A 329 -11.93 11.30 -20.51
C GLY A 329 -13.26 11.82 -19.99
N PHE A 330 -14.11 10.91 -19.51
CA PHE A 330 -15.39 11.25 -18.90
C PHE A 330 -15.22 12.09 -17.62
N LYS A 331 -14.25 11.75 -16.76
CA LYS A 331 -13.88 12.58 -15.61
C LYS A 331 -13.44 13.98 -16.04
N LYS A 332 -12.64 14.10 -17.11
CA LYS A 332 -12.16 15.39 -17.64
C LYS A 332 -13.34 16.29 -17.97
N TYR A 333 -14.36 15.77 -18.68
CA TYR A 333 -15.60 16.47 -18.96
C TYR A 333 -16.34 16.93 -17.69
N LEU A 334 -16.56 16.04 -16.72
CA LEU A 334 -17.25 16.39 -15.48
C LEU A 334 -16.47 17.46 -14.68
N SER A 335 -15.14 17.37 -14.68
CA SER A 335 -14.24 18.26 -13.95
C SER A 335 -14.00 19.63 -14.62
N ALA A 336 -14.23 19.76 -15.92
CA ALA A 336 -13.88 20.96 -16.69
C ALA A 336 -14.68 22.17 -16.19
N ALA A 337 -14.01 23.12 -15.53
CA ALA A 337 -14.68 24.25 -14.87
C ALA A 337 -15.26 25.27 -15.87
N GLU A 338 -14.72 25.31 -17.10
CA GLU A 338 -15.09 26.25 -18.15
C GLU A 338 -15.98 25.60 -19.20
N GLU A 339 -17.21 26.09 -19.34
CA GLU A 339 -18.15 25.64 -20.39
C GLU A 339 -17.57 25.84 -21.80
N ARG A 340 -16.78 26.90 -22.01
CA ARG A 340 -16.15 27.20 -23.32
C ARG A 340 -15.15 26.14 -23.77
N GLN A 341 -14.38 25.56 -22.85
CA GLN A 341 -13.43 24.48 -23.18
C GLN A 341 -14.15 23.21 -23.64
N ILE A 342 -15.37 23.00 -23.15
CA ILE A 342 -16.19 21.85 -23.53
C ILE A 342 -16.97 22.13 -24.81
N GLN A 343 -17.46 23.37 -25.01
CA GLN A 343 -18.18 23.80 -26.22
C GLN A 343 -17.39 23.56 -27.52
N MET A 344 -16.05 23.60 -27.46
CA MET A 344 -15.16 23.23 -28.57
C MET A 344 -15.35 21.77 -29.04
N PHE A 345 -15.91 20.90 -28.20
CA PHE A 345 -16.17 19.50 -28.48
C PHE A 345 -17.66 19.18 -28.75
N ASN A 346 -18.50 20.21 -28.97
CA ASN A 346 -19.94 20.08 -29.27
C ASN A 346 -20.72 19.16 -28.29
N PRO A 347 -20.76 19.50 -26.99
CA PRO A 347 -21.43 18.69 -25.98
C PRO A 347 -22.95 18.64 -26.25
N PRO A 348 -23.64 17.54 -25.87
CA PRO A 348 -25.10 17.48 -25.96
C PRO A 348 -25.74 18.61 -25.15
N LYS A 349 -26.96 19.02 -25.55
CA LYS A 349 -27.74 20.01 -24.80
C LYS A 349 -27.96 19.49 -23.38
N MET A 350 -27.41 20.19 -22.41
CA MET A 350 -27.51 19.80 -21.01
C MET A 350 -28.92 20.14 -20.48
N THR A 351 -29.71 19.11 -20.18
CA THR A 351 -30.98 19.26 -19.48
C THR A 351 -30.81 18.98 -17.99
N PRO A 352 -31.71 19.45 -17.12
CA PRO A 352 -31.69 19.11 -15.69
C PRO A 352 -31.62 17.60 -15.44
N GLU A 353 -32.34 16.80 -16.23
CA GLU A 353 -32.39 15.34 -16.12
C GLU A 353 -31.02 14.70 -16.42
N ILE A 354 -30.33 15.16 -17.47
CA ILE A 354 -28.98 14.68 -17.79
C ILE A 354 -28.01 15.06 -16.66
N PHE A 355 -28.13 16.26 -16.10
CA PHE A 355 -27.30 16.69 -15.00
C PHE A 355 -27.47 15.82 -13.73
N GLU A 356 -28.71 15.47 -13.40
CA GLU A 356 -29.02 14.57 -12.28
C GLU A 356 -28.50 13.15 -12.56
N LYS A 357 -28.67 12.65 -13.79
CA LYS A 357 -28.13 11.36 -14.22
C LYS A 357 -26.61 11.25 -14.05
N LEU A 358 -25.87 12.34 -14.26
CA LEU A 358 -24.41 12.36 -14.15
C LEU A 358 -23.90 12.73 -12.74
N LEU A 359 -24.75 13.20 -11.83
CA LEU A 359 -24.38 13.58 -10.47
C LEU A 359 -23.72 12.42 -9.67
N PRO A 360 -24.25 11.18 -9.69
CA PRO A 360 -23.60 10.03 -9.05
C PRO A 360 -22.16 9.82 -9.51
N TYR A 361 -21.90 9.95 -10.81
CA TYR A 361 -20.56 9.80 -11.38
C TYR A 361 -19.62 10.93 -10.96
N ALA A 362 -20.12 12.17 -10.91
CA ALA A 362 -19.35 13.30 -10.38
C ALA A 362 -18.94 13.07 -8.91
N MET A 363 -19.83 12.49 -8.09
CA MET A 363 -19.53 12.08 -6.72
C MET A 363 -18.48 10.96 -6.68
N ALA A 364 -18.63 9.94 -7.53
CA ALA A 364 -17.65 8.86 -7.63
C ALA A 364 -16.26 9.33 -8.07
N PHE A 365 -16.14 10.45 -8.80
CA PHE A 365 -14.85 11.06 -9.13
C PHE A 365 -14.39 12.16 -8.18
N ARG A 366 -15.18 12.50 -7.15
CA ARG A 366 -14.98 13.63 -6.22
C ARG A 366 -14.88 14.99 -6.91
N VAL A 367 -15.68 15.17 -7.98
CA VAL A 367 -15.82 16.44 -8.73
C VAL A 367 -17.23 17.03 -8.58
N ASP A 368 -18.03 16.47 -7.67
CA ASP A 368 -19.41 16.87 -7.33
C ASP A 368 -19.54 18.34 -6.92
N LYS A 369 -18.52 18.93 -6.29
CA LYS A 369 -18.52 20.37 -5.99
C LYS A 369 -18.49 21.23 -7.25
N ILE A 370 -17.70 20.83 -8.26
CA ILE A 370 -17.60 21.55 -9.54
C ILE A 370 -18.89 21.31 -10.33
N TRP A 371 -19.33 20.05 -10.38
CA TRP A 371 -20.55 19.64 -11.07
C TRP A 371 -21.80 20.33 -10.51
N GLY A 372 -21.97 20.35 -9.19
CA GLY A 372 -23.10 21.01 -8.53
C GLY A 372 -23.14 22.52 -8.75
N LYS A 373 -21.98 23.19 -8.88
CA LYS A 373 -21.93 24.60 -9.26
C LYS A 373 -22.40 24.83 -10.70
N LYS A 374 -22.06 23.94 -11.63
CA LYS A 374 -22.56 24.01 -13.02
C LYS A 374 -24.07 23.84 -13.06
N PHE A 375 -24.58 22.87 -12.32
CA PHE A 375 -26.02 22.64 -12.20
C PHE A 375 -26.74 23.87 -11.65
N GLN A 376 -26.24 24.46 -10.55
CA GLN A 376 -26.83 25.67 -9.98
C GLN A 376 -26.89 26.81 -11.00
N ARG A 377 -25.79 27.05 -11.74
CA ARG A 377 -25.76 28.08 -12.79
C ARG A 377 -26.72 27.78 -13.95
N LEU A 378 -26.96 26.52 -14.28
CA LEU A 378 -27.94 26.14 -15.29
C LEU A 378 -29.36 26.44 -14.80
N MET A 379 -29.68 26.07 -13.55
CA MET A 379 -30.98 26.35 -12.94
C MET A 379 -31.24 27.85 -12.80
N ASP A 380 -30.22 28.62 -12.38
CA ASP A 380 -30.30 30.07 -12.27
C ASP A 380 -30.56 30.74 -13.63
N ARG A 381 -29.92 30.25 -14.71
CA ARG A 381 -30.10 30.77 -16.08
C ARG A 381 -31.46 30.40 -16.68
N ALA A 382 -31.99 29.23 -16.34
CA ALA A 382 -33.27 28.77 -16.86
C ALA A 382 -34.49 29.42 -16.18
N SER A 383 -34.28 30.35 -15.23
CA SER A 383 -35.35 30.93 -14.40
C SER A 383 -36.26 29.88 -13.74
N LEU A 384 -35.77 28.66 -13.59
CA LEU A 384 -36.45 27.56 -12.92
C LEU A 384 -36.36 27.79 -11.39
N ARG A 385 -37.03 28.85 -10.91
CA ARG A 385 -37.13 29.16 -9.48
C ARG A 385 -38.40 28.55 -8.89
N GLN A 386 -38.19 27.81 -7.80
CA GLN A 386 -39.19 27.31 -6.84
C GLN A 386 -40.27 26.38 -7.44
N GLY A 387 -39.93 25.15 -7.80
CA GLY A 387 -40.96 24.16 -8.13
C GLY A 387 -40.44 22.77 -8.52
N SER A 388 -39.35 22.70 -9.30
CA SER A 388 -38.71 21.41 -9.61
C SER A 388 -37.87 20.93 -8.43
N GLN A 389 -38.53 20.50 -7.35
CA GLN A 389 -37.91 19.55 -6.44
C GLN A 389 -37.62 18.28 -7.22
N SER A 390 -36.39 17.78 -7.13
CA SER A 390 -36.10 16.44 -7.62
C SER A 390 -37.02 15.44 -6.91
N ASN A 391 -37.66 14.56 -7.67
CA ASN A 391 -38.56 13.54 -7.11
C ASN A 391 -37.81 12.59 -6.16
N TRP A 392 -36.49 12.45 -6.32
CA TRP A 392 -35.66 11.52 -5.58
C TRP A 392 -35.00 12.11 -4.33
N TYR A 393 -34.97 13.44 -4.16
CA TYR A 393 -34.36 14.12 -3.01
C TYR A 393 -35.24 15.21 -2.40
N SER A 394 -35.48 15.11 -1.10
CA SER A 394 -36.15 16.15 -0.29
C SER A 394 -35.22 16.63 0.82
N GLY A 395 -35.13 17.94 1.03
CA GLY A 395 -34.33 18.50 2.12
C GLY A 395 -34.65 19.96 2.45
N PRO A 396 -34.14 20.49 3.59
CA PRO A 396 -34.53 21.79 4.12
C PRO A 396 -34.02 22.99 3.30
N ARG A 397 -33.12 22.76 2.35
CA ARG A 397 -32.72 23.76 1.37
C ARG A 397 -32.88 23.16 -0.02
N ALA A 398 -33.71 23.80 -0.83
CA ALA A 398 -33.78 23.50 -2.25
C ALA A 398 -32.37 23.73 -2.85
N TYR A 399 -31.86 22.75 -3.62
CA TYR A 399 -30.70 22.87 -4.52
C TYR A 399 -29.27 22.67 -3.99
N SER A 400 -29.04 22.00 -2.86
CA SER A 400 -27.66 21.76 -2.38
C SER A 400 -27.06 20.38 -2.73
N TYR A 401 -27.10 19.95 -3.99
CA TYR A 401 -26.47 18.69 -4.43
C TYR A 401 -24.95 18.62 -4.15
N GLY A 402 -24.24 19.75 -4.24
CA GLY A 402 -22.81 19.83 -3.90
C GLY A 402 -22.47 19.74 -2.40
N MET A 403 -23.48 19.73 -1.52
CA MET A 403 -23.31 19.39 -0.09
C MET A 403 -23.87 18.03 0.26
N LEU A 404 -24.89 17.53 -0.47
CA LEU A 404 -25.49 16.21 -0.28
C LEU A 404 -24.43 15.12 -0.19
N GLY A 405 -23.54 15.03 -1.20
CA GLY A 405 -22.51 13.99 -1.23
C GLY A 405 -21.58 14.01 -0.03
N ARG A 406 -21.20 15.21 0.44
CA ARG A 406 -20.33 15.37 1.62
C ARG A 406 -21.06 15.03 2.92
N HIS A 407 -22.31 15.46 3.08
CA HIS A 407 -23.09 15.18 4.28
C HIS A 407 -23.45 13.69 4.39
N LEU A 408 -23.86 13.08 3.28
CA LEU A 408 -24.15 11.66 3.21
C LEU A 408 -22.91 10.81 3.50
N ASN A 409 -21.77 11.14 2.88
CA ASN A 409 -20.48 10.48 3.17
C ASN A 409 -20.08 10.61 4.65
N ARG A 410 -20.29 11.78 5.26
CA ARG A 410 -19.97 12.00 6.67
C ARG A 410 -20.88 11.19 7.59
N SER A 411 -22.18 11.14 7.31
CA SER A 411 -23.14 10.37 8.10
C SER A 411 -22.89 8.87 7.99
N LEU A 412 -22.69 8.37 6.76
CA LEU A 412 -22.32 6.97 6.50
C LEU A 412 -20.98 6.61 7.15
N GLY A 413 -19.96 7.46 6.98
CA GLY A 413 -18.65 7.26 7.61
C GLY A 413 -18.73 7.22 9.14
N ALA A 414 -19.55 8.07 9.76
CA ALA A 414 -19.78 8.06 11.20
C ALA A 414 -20.49 6.77 11.65
N SER A 415 -21.48 6.29 10.89
CA SER A 415 -22.18 5.02 11.16
C SER A 415 -21.29 3.77 11.03
N LEU A 416 -20.13 3.88 10.37
CA LEU A 416 -19.18 2.78 10.21
C LEU A 416 -18.05 2.82 11.25
N ASN A 417 -17.70 4.00 11.76
CA ASN A 417 -16.46 4.23 12.52
C ASN A 417 -16.63 4.39 14.05
N GLN A 418 -17.74 3.95 14.63
CA GLN A 418 -17.98 4.09 16.09
C GLN A 418 -17.46 2.89 16.92
N SER A 419 -16.56 2.07 16.38
CA SER A 419 -15.87 0.99 17.10
C SER A 419 -14.56 1.41 17.79
N ALA A 420 -14.22 2.71 17.82
CA ALA A 420 -13.00 3.23 18.47
C ALA A 420 -13.25 3.83 19.88
N GLY A 421 -14.31 3.38 20.58
CA GLY A 421 -14.66 3.92 21.89
C GLY A 421 -15.34 2.89 22.79
N ARG A 422 -14.59 1.86 23.22
CA ARG A 422 -14.74 1.12 24.49
C ARG A 422 -13.72 -0.05 24.57
N GLY A 423 -12.67 0.13 25.38
CA GLY A 423 -11.91 -0.89 26.14
C GLY A 423 -11.15 -1.99 25.39
N GLY A 424 -9.81 -1.89 25.35
CA GLY A 424 -8.90 -2.99 25.01
C GLY A 424 -7.65 -2.51 24.27
N SER A 425 -6.50 -2.57 24.94
CA SER A 425 -5.18 -2.07 24.50
C SER A 425 -4.69 -2.56 23.13
N GLY A 426 -4.14 -1.64 22.33
CA GLY A 426 -3.12 -1.92 21.32
C GLY A 426 -3.55 -1.74 19.86
N GLY A 427 -3.28 -0.58 19.26
CA GLY A 427 -3.43 -0.38 17.82
C GLY A 427 -3.45 1.09 17.39
N SER A 428 -2.34 1.81 17.55
CA SER A 428 -2.21 3.18 17.07
C SER A 428 -2.10 3.21 15.53
N GLY A 429 -3.20 3.56 14.87
CA GLY A 429 -3.19 4.04 13.49
C GLY A 429 -2.60 5.45 13.44
N SER A 430 -1.29 5.56 13.18
CA SER A 430 -0.65 6.85 12.99
C SER A 430 -1.01 7.44 11.63
N ARG A 431 -1.71 8.57 11.76
CA ARG A 431 -2.12 9.54 10.75
C ARG A 431 -0.95 9.95 9.85
N GLY A 432 -1.22 10.03 8.55
CA GLY A 432 -0.32 10.70 7.60
C GLY A 432 -0.18 12.18 7.96
N GLY A 433 1.06 12.62 8.15
CA GLY A 433 1.42 14.01 8.37
C GLY A 433 1.13 14.84 7.12
N GLY A 434 0.28 15.86 7.29
CA GLY A 434 0.18 16.96 6.35
C GLY A 434 1.22 18.02 6.71
N SER A 435 2.13 18.31 5.79
CA SER A 435 2.97 19.50 5.85
C SER A 435 2.09 20.73 5.58
N SER A 436 1.79 21.50 6.64
CA SER A 436 1.19 22.82 6.51
C SER A 436 2.27 23.82 6.14
N GLY A 437 2.21 24.31 4.91
CA GLY A 437 2.83 25.57 4.53
C GLY A 437 2.21 26.70 5.35
N GLY A 438 3.04 27.40 6.11
CA GLY A 438 2.71 28.64 6.79
C GLY A 438 3.63 29.73 6.28
N GLY A 439 3.09 30.62 5.44
CA GLY A 439 3.71 31.90 5.12
C GLY A 439 3.20 32.99 6.07
N ARG A 440 4.14 33.75 6.65
CA ARG A 440 4.07 35.09 7.24
C ARG A 440 5.49 35.33 7.79
N GLY A 441 6.26 36.38 7.50
CA GLY A 441 5.93 37.74 7.10
C GLY A 441 6.51 38.69 8.16
N GLY A 442 7.53 39.48 7.79
CA GLY A 442 7.79 40.81 8.34
C GLY A 442 8.79 40.97 9.50
N GLY A 443 9.69 41.96 9.33
CA GLY A 443 10.49 42.63 10.37
C GLY A 443 11.89 42.02 10.54
N GLY A 444 13.02 42.74 10.46
CA GLY A 444 13.28 44.17 10.58
C GLY A 444 14.45 44.36 11.56
N GLY A 445 15.50 45.08 11.14
CA GLY A 445 16.65 45.47 11.97
C GLY A 445 17.64 44.34 12.22
N GLY A 446 18.96 44.53 12.26
CA GLY A 446 19.81 45.71 12.39
C GLY A 446 21.18 45.14 12.81
N GLY A 447 22.28 45.78 12.40
CA GLY A 447 23.64 45.26 12.59
C GLY A 447 24.01 44.98 14.04
N TRP A 448 25.04 44.15 14.25
CA TRP A 448 26.39 44.51 14.66
C TRP A 448 27.35 43.42 14.18
#